data_AF-A0A315G5I5-F1
#
_entry.id   AF-A0A315G5I5-F1
#
_cell.length_a   1.000
_cell.length_b   1.000
_cell.length_c   1.000
_cell.angle_alpha   90.00
_cell.angle_beta   90.00
_cell.angle_gamma   90.00
#
_symmetry.space_group_name_H-M   'P 1'
#
loop_
_entity.id
_entity.type
_entity.pdbx_description
1 polymer ?
#
loop_
_entity_poly.entity_id
_entity_poly.type
_entity_poly.pdbx_seq_one_letter_code
_entity_poly.pdbx_strand_id
1 'polypeptide(L)'
;MDAPTGTIGIRPAMALFHESVGIYKINQFEITAQRAVDRVKAYFQNSGGGNTTLFSAFDTRFLKSVYFETLVNHPTRGGYMDWAIVLGLISTGPLLKCPHLLYVYNNKNWFTQQDIERNVPKTFTDEGLPGDCAQILPAIQAMESFVLIARKQSPICPDEKLEAAHFAVDVFFQTLVKQFGSEDPASGFDLQRWKAVRAILRVTVTPFDRLAASLLIMDLWVPGLSDLYRTYMDQQVDPAVLSQVM
;
A
#
# COMPACT_ATOMS: atom_id res chain seq x y z
N MET A 1 -22.78 0.98 -15.00
CA MET A 1 -23.47 1.55 -13.83
C MET A 1 -22.57 2.67 -13.36
N ASP A 2 -23.00 3.92 -13.51
CA ASP A 2 -22.16 5.06 -13.18
C ASP A 2 -22.16 5.27 -11.67
N ALA A 3 -20.99 5.57 -11.10
CA ALA A 3 -20.87 5.86 -9.68
C ALA A 3 -21.61 7.17 -9.37
N PRO A 4 -22.27 7.31 -8.19
CA PRO A 4 -22.90 8.57 -7.81
C PRO A 4 -21.91 9.73 -7.83
N THR A 5 -22.37 10.91 -8.27
CA THR A 5 -21.57 12.12 -8.35
C THR A 5 -20.87 12.41 -7.02
N GLY A 6 -19.55 12.65 -7.06
CA GLY A 6 -18.75 12.94 -5.86
C GLY A 6 -18.21 11.70 -5.13
N THR A 7 -18.32 10.50 -5.73
CA THR A 7 -17.73 9.26 -5.19
C THR A 7 -16.63 8.75 -6.11
N ILE A 8 -15.71 7.93 -5.58
CA ILE A 8 -14.68 7.27 -6.39
C ILE A 8 -15.17 5.95 -7.00
N GLY A 9 -16.35 5.47 -6.60
CA GLY A 9 -16.84 4.18 -7.03
C GLY A 9 -17.82 3.54 -6.06
N ILE A 10 -18.16 2.30 -6.37
CA ILE A 10 -19.00 1.42 -5.56
C ILE A 10 -18.26 0.12 -5.26
N ARG A 11 -18.49 -0.41 -4.05
CA ARG A 11 -17.88 -1.63 -3.54
C ARG A 11 -18.96 -2.72 -3.39
N PRO A 12 -18.90 -3.80 -4.20
CA PRO A 12 -19.72 -4.99 -4.00
C PRO A 12 -19.47 -5.65 -2.64
N ALA A 13 -20.40 -6.50 -2.19
CA ALA A 13 -20.08 -7.47 -1.15
C ALA A 13 -19.02 -8.45 -1.69
N MET A 14 -17.96 -8.70 -0.91
CA MET A 14 -16.85 -9.56 -1.33
C MET A 14 -16.86 -10.84 -0.50
N ALA A 15 -17.28 -11.96 -1.09
CA ALA A 15 -17.20 -13.27 -0.48
C ALA A 15 -15.83 -13.91 -0.77
N LEU A 16 -15.13 -14.32 0.29
CA LEU A 16 -13.94 -15.16 0.18
C LEU A 16 -14.35 -16.62 0.15
N PHE A 17 -13.96 -17.30 -0.91
CA PHE A 17 -14.24 -18.71 -1.15
C PHE A 17 -12.95 -19.53 -1.14
N HIS A 18 -13.00 -20.70 -0.53
CA HIS A 18 -11.97 -21.73 -0.67
C HIS A 18 -12.64 -23.10 -0.85
N GLU A 19 -12.08 -23.97 -1.69
CA GLU A 19 -12.73 -25.24 -2.06
C GLU A 19 -13.00 -26.16 -0.85
N SER A 20 -12.13 -26.12 0.16
CA SER A 20 -12.25 -26.98 1.35
C SER A 20 -13.34 -26.56 2.35
N VAL A 21 -13.80 -25.30 2.29
CA VAL A 21 -14.73 -24.73 3.30
C VAL A 21 -15.89 -23.93 2.71
N GLY A 22 -15.92 -23.73 1.39
CA GLY A 22 -16.89 -22.86 0.74
C GLY A 22 -16.64 -21.38 1.01
N ILE A 23 -17.72 -20.61 1.15
CA ILE A 23 -17.64 -19.19 1.54
C ILE A 23 -17.42 -19.11 3.05
N TYR A 24 -16.30 -18.54 3.47
CA TYR A 24 -15.92 -18.48 4.89
C TYR A 24 -15.82 -17.05 5.44
N LYS A 25 -15.85 -16.04 4.57
CA LYS A 25 -15.87 -14.62 4.99
C LYS A 25 -16.63 -13.79 3.95
N ILE A 26 -17.42 -12.83 4.41
CA ILE A 26 -18.01 -11.80 3.56
C ILE A 26 -17.54 -10.45 4.09
N ASN A 27 -16.78 -9.72 3.28
CA ASN A 27 -16.32 -8.37 3.60
C ASN A 27 -17.24 -7.36 2.94
N GLN A 28 -17.98 -6.61 3.76
CA GLN A 28 -18.87 -5.56 3.30
C GLN A 28 -18.76 -4.36 4.23
N PHE A 29 -18.27 -3.25 3.68
CA PHE A 29 -18.19 -1.96 4.37
C PHE A 29 -18.18 -0.85 3.32
N GLU A 30 -18.32 0.39 3.78
CA GLU A 30 -18.20 1.59 2.95
C GLU A 30 -17.15 2.53 3.54
N ILE A 31 -16.66 3.46 2.74
CA ILE A 31 -15.71 4.50 3.16
C ILE A 31 -16.34 5.84 2.76
N THR A 32 -16.93 6.54 3.72
CA THR A 32 -17.75 7.75 3.46
C THR A 32 -17.20 9.02 4.12
N ALA A 33 -16.06 8.92 4.80
CA ALA A 33 -15.45 10.06 5.49
C ALA A 33 -15.08 11.18 4.50
N GLN A 34 -15.21 12.43 4.96
CA GLN A 34 -14.98 13.62 4.13
C GLN A 34 -13.51 13.94 3.95
N ARG A 35 -12.68 13.75 4.99
CA ARG A 35 -11.24 13.99 4.94
C ARG A 35 -10.48 12.79 4.40
N ALA A 36 -9.42 13.03 3.64
CA ALA A 36 -8.61 11.97 3.05
C ALA A 36 -8.01 11.01 4.10
N VAL A 37 -7.46 11.56 5.18
CA VAL A 37 -6.87 10.77 6.27
C VAL A 37 -7.90 9.87 6.96
N ASP A 38 -9.14 10.34 7.13
CA ASP A 38 -10.20 9.58 7.80
C ASP A 38 -10.70 8.44 6.93
N ARG A 39 -10.68 8.60 5.59
CA ARG A 39 -10.93 7.50 4.65
C ARG A 39 -9.87 6.42 4.73
N VAL A 40 -8.60 6.81 4.79
CA VAL A 40 -7.46 5.88 4.94
C VAL A 40 -7.56 5.12 6.27
N LYS A 41 -7.82 5.82 7.39
CA LYS A 41 -8.05 5.21 8.71
C LYS A 41 -9.19 4.20 8.67
N ALA A 42 -10.35 4.60 8.12
CA ALA A 42 -11.50 3.72 8.00
C ALA A 42 -11.17 2.45 7.20
N TYR A 43 -10.36 2.56 6.15
CA TYR A 43 -9.96 1.39 5.39
C TYR A 43 -9.06 0.42 6.18
N PHE A 44 -8.04 0.92 6.88
CA PHE A 44 -7.21 0.05 7.74
C PHE A 44 -8.05 -0.64 8.83
N GLN A 45 -9.03 0.07 9.41
CA GLN A 45 -9.93 -0.50 10.43
C GLN A 45 -10.87 -1.58 9.87
N ASN A 46 -11.39 -1.40 8.64
CA ASN A 46 -12.44 -2.26 8.09
C ASN A 46 -11.96 -3.35 7.13
N SER A 47 -10.75 -3.23 6.56
CA SER A 47 -10.21 -4.21 5.59
C SER A 47 -9.98 -5.59 6.20
N GLY A 48 -9.76 -5.67 7.51
CA GLY A 48 -9.60 -6.92 8.24
C GLY A 48 -8.49 -7.81 7.67
N GLY A 49 -7.38 -7.19 7.26
CA GLY A 49 -6.17 -7.85 6.74
C GLY A 49 -6.22 -8.30 5.28
N GLY A 50 -7.32 -8.05 4.56
CA GLY A 50 -7.46 -8.44 3.14
C GLY A 50 -7.77 -7.26 2.23
N ASN A 51 -7.14 -7.22 1.06
CA ASN A 51 -7.31 -6.15 0.09
C ASN A 51 -8.36 -6.44 -0.99
N THR A 52 -9.56 -6.86 -0.56
CA THR A 52 -10.66 -7.12 -1.51
C THR A 52 -11.23 -5.84 -2.13
N THR A 53 -10.84 -4.66 -1.65
CA THR A 53 -11.25 -3.37 -2.20
C THR A 53 -10.73 -3.14 -3.60
N LEU A 54 -9.60 -3.75 -3.95
CA LEU A 54 -9.04 -3.67 -5.30
C LEU A 54 -10.04 -4.05 -6.39
N PHE A 55 -10.97 -4.96 -6.07
CA PHE A 55 -11.98 -5.46 -7.01
C PHE A 55 -13.28 -4.63 -7.04
N SER A 56 -13.29 -3.44 -6.43
CA SER A 56 -14.43 -2.53 -6.48
C SER A 56 -14.59 -1.93 -7.88
N ALA A 57 -15.78 -1.42 -8.19
CA ALA A 57 -16.01 -0.68 -9.42
C ALA A 57 -15.66 0.80 -9.19
N PHE A 58 -14.54 1.25 -9.77
CA PHE A 58 -14.06 2.62 -9.63
C PHE A 58 -14.46 3.50 -10.82
N ASP A 59 -14.66 4.79 -10.55
CA ASP A 59 -14.76 5.79 -11.60
C ASP A 59 -13.44 5.81 -12.40
N THR A 60 -13.56 5.67 -13.71
CA THR A 60 -12.43 5.55 -14.63
C THR A 60 -11.48 6.75 -14.54
N ARG A 61 -11.97 7.95 -14.20
CA ARG A 61 -11.12 9.15 -14.07
C ARG A 61 -10.08 8.97 -12.96
N PHE A 62 -10.49 8.49 -11.78
CA PHE A 62 -9.58 8.28 -10.66
C PHE A 62 -8.71 7.04 -10.86
N LEU A 63 -9.25 5.98 -11.48
CA LEU A 63 -8.47 4.81 -11.83
C LEU A 63 -7.34 5.18 -12.80
N LYS A 64 -7.63 6.02 -13.80
CA LYS A 64 -6.64 6.47 -14.77
C LYS A 64 -5.52 7.27 -14.13
N SER A 65 -5.83 8.14 -13.16
CA SER A 65 -4.80 8.93 -12.49
C SER A 65 -3.88 8.12 -11.59
N VAL A 66 -4.34 6.98 -11.07
CA VAL A 66 -3.46 6.05 -10.34
C VAL A 66 -2.65 5.19 -11.32
N TYR A 67 -3.32 4.49 -12.26
CA TYR A 67 -2.67 3.49 -13.10
C TYR A 67 -1.84 4.07 -14.24
N PHE A 68 -2.41 4.95 -15.07
CA PHE A 68 -1.71 5.39 -16.28
C PHE A 68 -0.70 6.49 -16.00
N GLU A 69 -1.03 7.39 -15.09
CA GLU A 69 -0.21 8.57 -14.84
C GLU A 69 0.92 8.25 -13.85
N THR A 70 0.64 7.44 -12.83
CA THR A 70 1.62 7.13 -11.78
C THR A 70 2.29 5.76 -11.96
N LEU A 71 1.56 4.67 -12.19
CA LEU A 71 2.18 3.32 -12.21
C LEU A 71 2.98 2.98 -13.47
N VAL A 72 2.74 3.64 -14.62
CA VAL A 72 3.50 3.38 -15.86
C VAL A 72 5.01 3.64 -15.68
N ASN A 73 5.34 4.63 -14.85
CA ASN A 73 6.70 5.03 -14.55
C ASN A 73 7.25 4.39 -13.26
N HIS A 74 6.55 3.40 -12.69
CA HIS A 74 6.92 2.80 -11.42
C HIS A 74 8.29 2.09 -11.50
N PRO A 75 9.22 2.32 -10.54
CA PRO A 75 10.60 1.81 -10.61
C PRO A 75 10.73 0.30 -10.71
N THR A 76 9.83 -0.45 -10.07
CA THR A 76 9.94 -1.92 -9.97
C THR A 76 8.79 -2.68 -10.60
N ARG A 77 7.70 -1.98 -10.94
CA ARG A 77 6.42 -2.55 -11.44
C ARG A 77 5.87 -3.76 -10.64
N GLY A 78 6.25 -3.89 -9.37
CA GLY A 78 5.91 -5.01 -8.48
C GLY A 78 4.43 -5.41 -8.42
N GLY A 79 4.15 -6.71 -8.31
CA GLY A 79 2.80 -7.23 -8.06
C GLY A 79 2.26 -6.94 -6.65
N TYR A 80 3.08 -6.35 -5.77
CA TYR A 80 2.76 -6.00 -4.38
C TYR A 80 2.07 -4.63 -4.22
N MET A 81 1.75 -3.94 -5.32
CA MET A 81 1.23 -2.56 -5.35
C MET A 81 -0.24 -2.43 -4.95
N ASP A 82 -0.94 -3.53 -4.78
CA ASP A 82 -2.39 -3.58 -4.61
C ASP A 82 -2.90 -2.71 -3.44
N TRP A 83 -2.20 -2.74 -2.30
CA TRP A 83 -2.56 -1.92 -1.13
C TRP A 83 -2.42 -0.43 -1.41
N ALA A 84 -1.28 -0.04 -1.98
CA ALA A 84 -1.00 1.36 -2.29
C ALA A 84 -1.98 1.93 -3.32
N ILE A 85 -2.36 1.13 -4.32
CA ILE A 85 -3.38 1.48 -5.32
C ILE A 85 -4.70 1.80 -4.65
N VAL A 86 -5.17 0.92 -3.76
CA VAL A 86 -6.41 1.13 -3.03
C VAL A 86 -6.32 2.36 -2.15
N LEU A 87 -5.19 2.56 -1.44
CA LEU A 87 -4.96 3.72 -0.60
C LEU A 87 -4.99 5.05 -1.40
N GLY A 88 -4.36 5.09 -2.58
CA GLY A 88 -4.40 6.24 -3.48
C GLY A 88 -5.79 6.55 -4.04
N LEU A 89 -6.60 5.51 -4.28
CA LEU A 89 -8.00 5.66 -4.70
C LEU A 89 -8.87 6.18 -3.56
N ILE A 90 -8.90 5.50 -2.41
CA ILE A 90 -9.77 5.88 -1.27
C ILE A 90 -9.38 7.23 -0.65
N SER A 91 -8.12 7.64 -0.74
CA SER A 91 -7.72 8.99 -0.29
C SER A 91 -8.34 10.07 -1.17
N THR A 92 -8.75 9.76 -2.41
CA THR A 92 -9.33 10.71 -3.36
C THR A 92 -10.80 11.03 -3.06
N GLY A 93 -11.57 10.08 -2.54
CA GLY A 93 -12.98 10.32 -2.24
C GLY A 93 -13.74 9.09 -1.72
N PRO A 94 -15.05 9.25 -1.43
CA PRO A 94 -15.88 8.20 -0.84
C PRO A 94 -16.09 6.97 -1.74
N LEU A 95 -16.06 5.78 -1.15
CA LEU A 95 -16.38 4.49 -1.78
C LEU A 95 -17.65 3.92 -1.15
N LEU A 96 -18.74 3.89 -1.91
CA LEU A 96 -20.04 3.48 -1.39
C LEU A 96 -20.23 1.97 -1.44
N LYS A 97 -20.94 1.39 -0.48
CA LYS A 97 -21.34 -0.02 -0.56
C LYS A 97 -22.39 -0.24 -1.64
N CYS A 98 -22.30 -1.38 -2.32
CA CYS A 98 -23.29 -1.87 -3.28
C CYS A 98 -23.83 -3.23 -2.79
N PRO A 99 -24.95 -3.25 -2.04
CA PRO A 99 -25.42 -4.47 -1.37
C PRO A 99 -26.05 -5.50 -2.31
N HIS A 100 -26.37 -5.12 -3.55
CA HIS A 100 -27.01 -6.00 -4.53
C HIS A 100 -26.01 -6.68 -5.49
N LEU A 101 -24.71 -6.42 -5.33
CA LEU A 101 -23.65 -7.11 -6.06
C LEU A 101 -22.84 -7.96 -5.07
N LEU A 102 -22.64 -9.23 -5.42
CA LEU A 102 -21.78 -10.17 -4.69
C LEU A 102 -20.69 -10.66 -5.64
N TYR A 103 -19.44 -10.38 -5.30
CA TYR A 103 -18.27 -10.97 -5.96
C TYR A 103 -17.73 -12.10 -5.11
N VAL A 104 -17.50 -13.25 -5.74
CA VAL A 104 -16.91 -14.43 -5.10
C VAL A 104 -15.46 -14.52 -5.54
N TYR A 105 -14.54 -14.27 -4.61
CA TYR A 105 -13.11 -14.35 -4.84
C TYR A 105 -12.58 -15.69 -4.37
N ASN A 106 -12.02 -16.47 -5.29
CA ASN A 106 -11.32 -17.70 -4.95
C ASN A 106 -9.98 -17.36 -4.28
N ASN A 107 -9.92 -17.55 -2.97
CA ASN A 107 -8.79 -17.14 -2.14
C ASN A 107 -7.71 -18.23 -1.99
N LYS A 108 -7.62 -19.20 -2.91
CA LYS A 108 -6.66 -20.33 -2.85
C LYS A 108 -5.20 -19.93 -2.63
N ASN A 109 -4.79 -18.75 -3.12
CA ASN A 109 -3.40 -18.30 -3.02
C ASN A 109 -3.08 -17.61 -1.69
N TRP A 110 -4.09 -17.36 -0.84
CA TRP A 110 -3.96 -16.57 0.38
C TRP A 110 -4.76 -17.17 1.54
N PHE A 111 -5.09 -18.46 1.47
CA PHE A 111 -5.98 -19.09 2.44
C PHE A 111 -5.23 -19.50 3.71
N THR A 112 -4.06 -20.11 3.56
CA THR A 112 -3.21 -20.51 4.69
C THR A 112 -1.96 -19.63 4.79
N GLN A 113 -1.31 -19.65 5.96
CA GLN A 113 -0.01 -18.99 6.15
C GLN A 113 1.05 -19.50 5.16
N GLN A 114 1.04 -20.80 4.86
CA GLN A 114 1.93 -21.40 3.87
C GLN A 114 1.68 -20.85 2.46
N ASP A 115 0.41 -20.62 2.10
CA ASP A 115 0.08 -20.01 0.81
C ASP A 115 0.60 -18.57 0.72
N ILE A 116 0.50 -17.82 1.82
CA ILE A 116 1.03 -16.45 1.92
C ILE A 116 2.55 -16.47 1.79
N GLU A 117 3.25 -17.29 2.57
CA GLU A 117 4.72 -17.42 2.54
C GLU A 117 5.26 -17.83 1.16
N ARG A 118 4.49 -18.61 0.40
CA ARG A 118 4.82 -18.98 -0.98
C ARG A 118 4.56 -17.86 -1.98
N ASN A 119 3.43 -17.15 -1.85
CA ASN A 119 2.98 -16.20 -2.87
C ASN A 119 3.51 -14.78 -2.68
N VAL A 120 3.80 -14.34 -1.45
CA VAL A 120 4.35 -12.99 -1.22
C VAL A 120 5.72 -12.81 -1.90
N PRO A 121 6.72 -13.70 -1.74
CA PRO A 121 7.98 -13.57 -2.47
C PRO A 121 7.80 -13.57 -3.99
N LYS A 122 6.80 -14.29 -4.49
CA LYS A 122 6.51 -14.38 -5.92
C LYS A 122 6.13 -13.04 -6.54
N THR A 123 5.42 -12.16 -5.80
CA THR A 123 5.05 -10.82 -6.30
C THR A 123 6.26 -9.91 -6.54
N PHE A 124 7.42 -10.26 -5.98
CA PHE A 124 8.69 -9.60 -6.24
C PHE A 124 9.45 -10.28 -7.38
N THR A 125 9.58 -11.61 -7.33
CA THR A 125 10.39 -12.34 -8.33
C THR A 125 9.80 -12.29 -9.73
N ASP A 126 8.47 -12.24 -9.86
CA ASP A 126 7.79 -12.14 -11.17
C ASP A 126 8.18 -10.84 -11.91
N GLU A 127 8.63 -9.81 -11.19
CA GLU A 127 9.06 -8.51 -11.72
C GLU A 127 10.59 -8.32 -11.67
N GLY A 128 11.34 -9.41 -11.43
CA GLY A 128 12.81 -9.40 -11.44
C GLY A 128 13.47 -8.89 -10.16
N LEU A 129 12.72 -8.68 -9.08
CA LEU A 129 13.28 -8.34 -7.78
C LEU A 129 13.68 -9.59 -6.99
N PRO A 130 14.64 -9.48 -6.04
CA PRO A 130 14.94 -10.55 -5.11
C PRO A 130 13.70 -10.98 -4.29
N GLY A 131 13.46 -12.27 -4.15
CA GLY A 131 12.31 -12.79 -3.40
C GLY A 131 12.36 -12.45 -1.90
N ASP A 132 13.56 -12.26 -1.35
CA ASP A 132 13.78 -11.81 0.03
C ASP A 132 13.42 -10.33 0.24
N CYS A 133 13.11 -9.54 -0.81
CA CYS A 133 12.48 -8.23 -0.66
C CYS A 133 11.12 -8.30 0.06
N ALA A 134 10.47 -9.47 0.08
CA ALA A 134 9.29 -9.72 0.91
C ALA A 134 9.51 -9.37 2.39
N GLN A 135 10.76 -9.50 2.88
CA GLN A 135 11.14 -9.14 4.24
C GLN A 135 11.07 -7.64 4.53
N ILE A 136 11.10 -6.79 3.50
CA ILE A 136 10.99 -5.34 3.64
C ILE A 136 9.72 -4.79 2.96
N LEU A 137 8.74 -5.66 2.68
CA LEU A 137 7.46 -5.26 2.10
C LEU A 137 6.81 -4.07 2.83
N PRO A 138 6.83 -3.96 4.17
CA PRO A 138 6.28 -2.78 4.84
C PRO A 138 7.01 -1.47 4.51
N ALA A 139 8.34 -1.49 4.34
CA ALA A 139 9.09 -0.30 3.92
C ALA A 139 8.69 0.13 2.50
N ILE A 140 8.53 -0.85 1.60
CA ILE A 140 8.08 -0.62 0.23
C ILE A 140 6.65 -0.07 0.26
N GLN A 141 5.72 -0.71 0.97
CA GLN A 141 4.34 -0.24 1.10
C GLN A 141 4.22 1.18 1.66
N ALA A 142 5.10 1.56 2.59
CA ALA A 142 5.18 2.94 3.08
C ALA A 142 5.51 3.92 1.93
N MET A 143 6.54 3.62 1.13
CA MET A 143 6.92 4.43 -0.02
C MET A 143 5.82 4.50 -1.08
N GLU A 144 5.23 3.36 -1.44
CA GLU A 144 4.20 3.32 -2.48
C GLU A 144 2.94 4.07 -2.09
N SER A 145 2.51 3.88 -0.84
CA SER A 145 1.33 4.54 -0.33
C SER A 145 1.55 6.04 -0.25
N PHE A 146 2.76 6.48 0.14
CA PHE A 146 3.11 7.89 0.10
C PHE A 146 2.96 8.45 -1.31
N VAL A 147 3.62 7.84 -2.31
CA VAL A 147 3.59 8.34 -3.69
C VAL A 147 2.17 8.36 -4.25
N LEU A 148 1.39 7.28 -4.10
CA LEU A 148 0.05 7.19 -4.69
C LEU A 148 -0.97 8.09 -4.00
N ILE A 149 -0.86 8.32 -2.69
CA ILE A 149 -1.72 9.28 -1.99
C ILE A 149 -1.31 10.72 -2.36
N ALA A 150 0.00 11.01 -2.40
CA ALA A 150 0.54 12.35 -2.62
C ALA A 150 0.71 12.73 -4.11
N ARG A 151 0.23 11.90 -5.05
CA ARG A 151 0.40 12.12 -6.49
C ARG A 151 -0.12 13.49 -6.97
N LYS A 152 0.53 14.04 -8.00
CA LYS A 152 0.21 15.33 -8.64
C LYS A 152 -1.24 15.41 -9.10
N GLN A 153 -1.75 14.32 -9.67
CA GLN A 153 -3.08 14.25 -10.29
C GLN A 153 -4.20 13.90 -9.31
N SER A 154 -3.88 13.75 -8.02
CA SER A 154 -4.89 13.64 -6.98
C SER A 154 -5.60 14.99 -6.82
N PRO A 155 -6.95 15.03 -6.81
CA PRO A 155 -7.72 16.27 -6.71
C PRO A 155 -7.85 16.82 -5.29
N ILE A 156 -7.32 16.11 -4.28
CA ILE A 156 -7.34 16.57 -2.88
C ILE A 156 -6.27 17.65 -2.66
N CYS A 157 -6.43 18.54 -1.69
CA CYS A 157 -5.45 19.62 -1.48
C CYS A 157 -4.14 19.08 -0.89
N PRO A 158 -3.00 19.80 -1.07
CA PRO A 158 -1.68 19.33 -0.60
C PRO A 158 -1.63 18.96 0.88
N ASP A 159 -2.28 19.72 1.76
CA ASP A 159 -2.28 19.43 3.20
C ASP A 159 -2.99 18.11 3.52
N GLU A 160 -4.13 17.83 2.86
CA GLU A 160 -4.83 16.55 3.01
C GLU A 160 -4.05 15.38 2.39
N LYS A 161 -3.34 15.61 1.28
CA LYS A 161 -2.42 14.61 0.69
C LYS A 161 -1.35 14.22 1.72
N LEU A 162 -0.68 15.21 2.28
CA LEU A 162 0.43 15.03 3.23
C LEU A 162 -0.04 14.32 4.49
N GLU A 163 -1.14 14.76 5.09
CA GLU A 163 -1.70 14.15 6.31
C GLU A 163 -2.08 12.68 6.08
N ALA A 164 -2.77 12.37 4.99
CA ALA A 164 -3.18 11.00 4.66
C ALA A 164 -1.97 10.11 4.33
N ALA A 165 -0.99 10.63 3.59
CA ALA A 165 0.23 9.91 3.22
C ALA A 165 1.09 9.60 4.45
N HIS A 166 1.27 10.57 5.35
CA HIS A 166 1.99 10.37 6.62
C HIS A 166 1.34 9.31 7.49
N PHE A 167 0.00 9.32 7.57
CA PHE A 167 -0.71 8.29 8.31
C PHE A 167 -0.46 6.89 7.72
N ALA A 168 -0.54 6.73 6.40
CA ALA A 168 -0.26 5.44 5.75
C ALA A 168 1.19 4.99 5.96
N VAL A 169 2.16 5.91 5.82
CA VAL A 169 3.59 5.66 6.10
C VAL A 169 3.76 5.17 7.54
N ASP A 170 3.15 5.83 8.53
CA ASP A 170 3.24 5.41 9.93
C ASP A 170 2.72 3.98 10.12
N VAL A 171 1.55 3.64 9.59
CA VAL A 171 0.97 2.29 9.73
C VAL A 171 1.93 1.19 9.22
N PHE A 172 2.49 1.37 8.02
CA PHE A 172 3.43 0.38 7.47
C PHE A 172 4.78 0.40 8.19
N PHE A 173 5.26 1.59 8.60
CA PHE A 173 6.51 1.70 9.33
C PHE A 173 6.42 1.05 10.72
N GLN A 174 5.28 1.16 11.43
CA GLN A 174 5.08 0.43 12.68
C GLN A 174 5.09 -1.09 12.48
N THR A 175 4.61 -1.57 11.33
CA THR A 175 4.72 -3.00 10.98
C THR A 175 6.17 -3.41 10.82
N LEU A 176 6.99 -2.55 10.19
CA LEU A 176 8.44 -2.75 10.07
C LEU A 176 9.14 -2.76 11.45
N VAL A 177 8.82 -1.79 12.31
CA VAL A 177 9.35 -1.72 13.68
C VAL A 177 9.01 -2.96 14.48
N LYS A 178 7.76 -3.45 14.39
CA LYS A 178 7.34 -4.68 15.04
C LYS A 178 8.12 -5.89 14.52
N GLN A 179 8.33 -5.97 13.21
CA GLN A 179 9.05 -7.08 12.57
C GLN A 179 10.53 -7.13 12.96
N PHE A 180 11.20 -5.98 13.07
CA PHE A 180 12.62 -5.86 13.41
C PHE A 180 12.85 -5.52 14.90
N GLY A 181 11.83 -5.65 15.74
CA GLY A 181 11.85 -5.25 17.14
C GLY A 181 12.66 -6.18 18.05
N SER A 182 12.80 -7.46 17.67
CA SER A 182 13.59 -8.44 18.43
C SER A 182 15.09 -8.18 18.32
N GLU A 183 15.85 -8.59 19.35
CA GLU A 183 17.32 -8.53 19.28
C GLU A 183 17.87 -9.54 18.28
N ASP A 184 17.31 -10.75 18.30
CA ASP A 184 17.68 -11.83 17.40
C ASP A 184 16.91 -11.71 16.07
N PRO A 185 17.59 -11.95 14.93
CA PRO A 185 16.93 -12.03 13.64
C PRO A 185 15.97 -13.20 13.61
N ALA A 186 14.80 -12.99 13.00
CA ALA A 186 13.94 -14.10 12.62
C ALA A 186 14.68 -15.02 11.63
N SER A 187 14.26 -16.29 11.56
CA SER A 187 14.87 -17.25 10.63
C SER A 187 14.78 -16.75 9.19
N GLY A 188 15.86 -16.91 8.43
CA GLY A 188 15.93 -16.51 7.01
C GLY A 188 16.40 -15.06 6.75
N PHE A 189 16.69 -14.26 7.78
CA PHE A 189 17.29 -12.93 7.59
C PHE A 189 18.82 -12.99 7.48
N ASP A 190 19.37 -12.17 6.57
CA ASP A 190 20.79 -11.84 6.60
C ASP A 190 21.10 -10.97 7.83
N LEU A 191 22.11 -11.37 8.61
CA LEU A 191 22.44 -10.74 9.89
C LEU A 191 22.95 -9.29 9.71
N GLN A 192 23.67 -9.01 8.61
CA GLN A 192 24.19 -7.66 8.36
C GLN A 192 23.05 -6.70 8.02
N ARG A 193 22.17 -7.09 7.07
CA ARG A 193 20.96 -6.34 6.72
C ARG A 193 20.06 -6.14 7.93
N TRP A 194 19.83 -7.18 8.74
CA TRP A 194 19.05 -7.08 9.97
C TRP A 194 19.58 -6.00 10.93
N LYS A 195 20.89 -6.03 11.21
CA LYS A 195 21.54 -5.03 12.08
C LYS A 195 21.46 -3.63 11.49
N ALA A 196 21.65 -3.48 10.18
CA ALA A 196 21.55 -2.20 9.49
C ALA A 196 20.13 -1.61 9.58
N VAL A 197 19.09 -2.41 9.30
CA VAL A 197 17.69 -1.98 9.47
C VAL A 197 17.43 -1.54 10.91
N ARG A 198 17.84 -2.33 11.91
CA ARG A 198 17.66 -1.94 13.32
C ARG A 198 18.38 -0.64 13.68
N ALA A 199 19.58 -0.41 13.14
CA ALA A 199 20.31 0.83 13.35
C ALA A 199 19.54 2.03 12.78
N ILE A 200 18.97 1.90 11.57
CA ILE A 200 18.11 2.91 10.95
C ILE A 200 16.88 3.17 11.84
N LEU A 201 16.14 2.13 12.21
CA LEU A 201 14.90 2.25 12.99
C LEU A 201 15.11 2.94 14.36
N ARG A 202 16.28 2.76 15.00
CA ARG A 202 16.60 3.37 16.30
C ARG A 202 16.73 4.89 16.26
N VAL A 203 17.10 5.46 15.11
CA VAL A 203 17.29 6.90 14.94
C VAL A 203 16.12 7.57 14.21
N THR A 204 15.15 6.79 13.73
CA THR A 204 13.97 7.30 13.05
C THR A 204 12.91 7.74 14.07
N VAL A 205 12.62 9.04 14.11
CA VAL A 205 11.69 9.62 15.11
C VAL A 205 10.42 10.16 14.44
N THR A 206 10.56 11.01 13.43
CA THR A 206 9.45 11.74 12.82
C THR A 206 8.86 11.00 11.61
N PRO A 207 7.62 11.32 11.19
CA PRO A 207 7.06 10.78 9.94
C PRO A 207 7.93 11.02 8.70
N PHE A 208 8.61 12.17 8.61
CA PHE A 208 9.55 12.47 7.53
C PHE A 208 10.76 11.55 7.56
N ASP A 209 11.33 11.33 8.75
CA ASP A 209 12.45 10.39 8.93
C ASP A 209 12.04 8.97 8.51
N ARG A 210 10.78 8.58 8.69
CA ARG A 210 10.27 7.25 8.32
C ARG A 210 10.23 7.02 6.82
N LEU A 211 9.90 8.05 6.04
CA LEU A 211 9.95 7.97 4.58
C LEU A 211 11.40 7.83 4.11
N ALA A 212 12.30 8.67 4.62
CA ALA A 212 13.74 8.59 4.32
C ALA A 212 14.34 7.25 4.76
N ALA A 213 13.98 6.75 5.94
CA ALA A 213 14.40 5.44 6.45
C ALA A 213 13.91 4.30 5.55
N SER A 214 12.67 4.39 5.03
CA SER A 214 12.14 3.37 4.11
C SER A 214 12.96 3.29 2.83
N LEU A 215 13.37 4.43 2.26
CA LEU A 215 14.28 4.47 1.11
C LEU A 215 15.63 3.80 1.41
N LEU A 216 16.25 4.12 2.56
CA LEU A 216 17.53 3.53 2.96
C LEU A 216 17.41 2.01 3.15
N ILE A 217 16.33 1.55 3.75
CA ILE A 217 16.07 0.12 3.98
C ILE A 217 15.88 -0.63 2.66
N MET A 218 15.18 -0.03 1.70
CA MET A 218 15.01 -0.60 0.36
C MET A 218 16.34 -0.77 -0.37
N ASP A 219 17.25 0.19 -0.23
CA ASP A 219 18.58 0.15 -0.86
C ASP A 219 19.47 -0.99 -0.35
N LEU A 220 19.27 -1.43 0.90
CA LEU A 220 19.99 -2.59 1.46
C LEU A 220 19.69 -3.91 0.72
N TRP A 221 18.51 -4.02 0.10
CA TRP A 221 18.11 -5.19 -0.70
C TRP A 221 18.42 -4.99 -2.17
N VAL A 222 18.13 -3.81 -2.71
CA VAL A 222 18.31 -3.48 -4.13
C VAL A 222 19.11 -2.19 -4.22
N PRO A 223 20.45 -2.28 -4.38
CA PRO A 223 21.30 -1.09 -4.44
C PRO A 223 20.88 -0.13 -5.56
N GLY A 224 20.78 1.17 -5.24
CA GLY A 224 20.34 2.22 -6.16
C GLY A 224 18.82 2.34 -6.30
N LEU A 225 18.05 1.49 -5.61
CA LEU A 225 16.59 1.61 -5.62
C LEU A 225 16.13 2.91 -4.98
N SER A 226 16.83 3.39 -3.95
CA SER A 226 16.52 4.66 -3.30
C SER A 226 16.55 5.84 -4.29
N ASP A 227 17.54 5.91 -5.17
CA ASP A 227 17.67 6.96 -6.18
C ASP A 227 16.59 6.88 -7.26
N LEU A 228 16.21 5.66 -7.67
CA LEU A 228 15.09 5.45 -8.59
C LEU A 228 13.78 5.95 -7.98
N TYR A 229 13.52 5.68 -6.70
CA TYR A 229 12.32 6.20 -6.01
C TYR A 229 12.35 7.70 -5.81
N ARG A 230 13.51 8.32 -5.55
CA ARG A 230 13.62 9.79 -5.49
C ARG A 230 13.24 10.42 -6.83
N THR A 231 13.81 9.91 -7.92
CA THR A 231 13.47 10.34 -9.28
C THR A 231 11.98 10.16 -9.57
N TYR A 232 11.42 9.02 -9.16
CA TYR A 232 10.01 8.72 -9.31
C TYR A 232 9.12 9.67 -8.50
N MET A 233 9.49 9.98 -7.26
CA MET A 233 8.81 10.96 -6.41
C MET A 233 8.82 12.36 -7.05
N ASP A 234 9.96 12.82 -7.55
CA ASP A 234 10.06 14.12 -8.25
C ASP A 234 9.10 14.20 -9.45
N GLN A 235 8.91 13.09 -10.14
CA GLN A 235 8.02 12.99 -11.29
C GLN A 235 6.54 12.90 -10.90
N GLN A 236 6.21 12.20 -9.82
CA GLN A 236 4.83 11.79 -9.52
C GLN A 236 4.18 12.52 -8.35
N VAL A 237 4.95 12.95 -7.34
CA VAL A 237 4.42 13.58 -6.12
C VAL A 237 4.16 15.06 -6.35
N ASP A 238 3.05 15.56 -5.81
CA ASP A 238 2.70 16.98 -5.84
C ASP A 238 3.86 17.83 -5.31
N PRO A 239 4.40 18.81 -6.09
CA PRO A 239 5.55 19.62 -5.66
C PRO A 239 5.32 20.34 -4.33
N ALA A 240 4.09 20.74 -4.03
CA ALA A 240 3.75 21.40 -2.76
C ALA A 240 3.80 20.44 -1.56
N VAL A 241 3.61 19.14 -1.78
CA VAL A 241 3.80 18.10 -0.78
C VAL A 241 5.29 17.76 -0.68
N LEU A 242 5.96 17.61 -1.83
CA LEU A 242 7.35 17.21 -1.91
C LEU A 242 8.29 18.19 -1.21
N SER A 243 8.06 19.50 -1.34
CA SER A 243 8.84 20.54 -0.68
C SER A 243 8.73 20.56 0.84
N GLN A 244 7.80 19.79 1.42
CA GLN A 244 7.64 19.66 2.86
C GLN A 244 8.33 18.42 3.43
N VAL A 245 8.71 17.45 2.58
CA VAL A 245 9.26 16.14 2.98
C VAL A 245 10.72 15.94 2.57
N MET A 246 11.23 16.75 1.64
CA MET A 246 12.62 16.74 1.15
C MET A 246 13.34 18.02 1.50
#